data_AF-A0A4Y2VQC1-F1
#
_entry.id   AF-A0A4Y2VQC1-F1
#
_cell.length_a   1.000
_cell.length_b   1.000
_cell.length_c   1.000
_cell.angle_alpha   90.00
_cell.angle_beta   90.00
_cell.angle_gamma   90.00
#
_symmetry.space_group_name_H-M   'P 1'
#
loop_
_entity.id
_entity.type
_entity.pdbx_description
1 polymer ?
#
loop_
_entity_poly.entity_id
_entity_poly.type
_entity_poly.pdbx_seq_one_letter_code
_entity_poly.pdbx_strand_id
1 'polypeptide(L)'
;MDSEDFPTLIESSEPGASKSVMRKDFIIPMLVAALDMCELSTRDSVFNLEGTIDALGCNIDEFPISKSSIQRIRREKLKERAENIKIDFQYKVLDVVILHWDDKLLPALSARKSREERFPIVTSYGLKEQLIAVPKLDNSTGKEQAQAVWKASLDWKF
;
A
#
# COMPACT_ATOMS: atom_id res chain seq x y z
N MET A 1 -67.59 32.68 -13.30
CA MET A 1 -66.23 33.21 -13.51
C MET A 1 -65.32 32.13 -13.01
N ASP A 2 -64.77 31.44 -13.99
CA ASP A 2 -64.30 30.07 -13.89
C ASP A 2 -62.89 30.00 -13.34
N SER A 3 -62.64 28.94 -12.56
CA SER A 3 -61.34 28.60 -11.99
C SER A 3 -60.49 27.97 -13.09
N GLU A 4 -59.43 28.64 -13.54
CA GLU A 4 -58.44 28.05 -14.45
C GLU A 4 -57.32 27.37 -13.66
N ASP A 5 -57.34 26.04 -13.68
CA ASP A 5 -56.20 25.19 -13.33
C ASP A 5 -55.18 25.20 -14.49
N PHE A 6 -53.96 25.66 -14.22
CA PHE A 6 -52.84 25.51 -15.15
C PHE A 6 -52.14 24.15 -14.90
N PRO A 7 -52.00 23.27 -15.90
CA PRO A 7 -51.22 22.07 -15.73
C PRO A 7 -49.72 22.41 -15.78
N THR A 8 -49.02 22.15 -14.68
CA THR A 8 -47.55 22.10 -14.68
C THR A 8 -47.13 20.82 -15.41
N LEU A 9 -46.65 20.94 -16.65
CA LEU A 9 -46.01 19.83 -17.34
C LEU A 9 -44.63 19.59 -16.70
N ILE A 10 -44.59 18.63 -15.78
CA ILE A 10 -43.36 18.02 -15.31
C ILE A 10 -42.80 17.21 -16.49
N GLU A 11 -41.78 17.74 -17.15
CA GLU A 11 -40.95 16.99 -18.09
C GLU A 11 -40.18 15.94 -17.28
N SER A 12 -40.72 14.72 -17.25
CA SER A 12 -40.06 13.57 -16.66
C SER A 12 -38.83 13.23 -17.51
N SER A 13 -37.67 13.73 -17.10
CA SER A 13 -36.38 13.30 -17.63
C SER A 13 -36.22 11.80 -17.35
N GLU A 14 -36.20 11.00 -18.42
CA GLU A 14 -35.93 9.56 -18.35
C GLU A 14 -34.59 9.31 -17.61
N PRO A 15 -34.48 8.24 -16.80
CA PRO A 15 -33.23 7.88 -16.16
C PRO A 15 -32.28 7.40 -17.25
N GLY A 16 -31.43 8.33 -17.72
CA GLY A 16 -30.40 8.03 -18.72
C GLY A 16 -29.58 6.83 -18.27
N ALA A 17 -29.45 5.84 -19.16
CA ALA A 17 -28.66 4.65 -18.92
C ALA A 17 -27.28 5.06 -18.39
N SER A 18 -26.93 4.63 -17.17
CA SER A 18 -25.63 4.90 -16.59
C SER A 18 -24.57 4.26 -17.49
N LYS A 19 -23.95 5.05 -18.37
CA LYS A 19 -22.78 4.61 -19.11
C LYS A 19 -21.77 4.19 -18.06
N SER A 20 -21.41 2.90 -18.04
CA SER A 20 -20.28 2.44 -17.24
C SER A 20 -19.04 3.07 -17.84
N VAL A 21 -18.62 4.21 -17.29
CA VAL A 21 -17.35 4.83 -17.66
C VAL A 21 -16.27 3.86 -17.24
N MET A 22 -15.57 3.26 -18.22
CA MET A 22 -14.38 2.46 -17.93
C MET A 22 -13.37 3.39 -17.27
N ARG A 23 -13.11 3.18 -15.98
CA ARG A 23 -12.09 3.93 -15.26
C ARG A 23 -10.72 3.58 -15.84
N LYS A 24 -9.94 4.60 -16.14
CA LYS A 24 -8.57 4.45 -16.64
C LYS A 24 -7.68 3.87 -15.53
N ASP A 25 -6.85 2.91 -15.89
CA ASP A 25 -5.84 2.38 -14.98
C ASP A 25 -4.82 3.47 -14.67
N PHE A 26 -4.75 3.83 -13.40
CA PHE A 26 -3.88 4.88 -12.87
C PHE A 26 -2.71 4.32 -12.04
N ILE A 27 -2.41 3.03 -12.23
CA ILE A 27 -1.39 2.28 -11.49
C ILE A 27 -0.02 2.49 -12.16
N ILE A 28 0.55 3.68 -11.98
CA ILE A 28 1.87 4.02 -12.53
C ILE A 28 2.92 3.90 -11.43
N PRO A 29 3.95 3.03 -11.56
CA PRO A 29 5.02 2.89 -10.57
C PRO A 29 5.69 4.22 -10.22
N MET A 30 5.91 5.08 -11.23
CA MET A 30 6.52 6.39 -11.07
C MET A 30 5.66 7.34 -10.23
N LEU A 31 4.33 7.27 -10.36
CA LEU A 31 3.43 8.05 -9.53
C LEU A 31 3.52 7.61 -8.06
N VAL A 32 3.48 6.31 -7.79
CA VAL A 32 3.61 5.80 -6.41
C VAL A 32 4.96 6.19 -5.81
N ALA A 33 6.04 6.08 -6.58
CA ALA A 33 7.35 6.53 -6.15
C ALA A 33 7.37 8.02 -5.82
N ALA A 34 6.78 8.88 -6.65
CA ALA A 34 6.69 10.31 -6.39
C ALA A 34 5.88 10.63 -5.13
N LEU A 35 4.73 9.96 -4.96
CA LEU A 35 3.88 10.11 -3.78
C LEU A 35 4.61 9.72 -2.48
N ASP A 36 5.39 8.64 -2.52
CA ASP A 36 6.14 8.14 -1.37
C ASP A 36 7.40 9.00 -1.09
N MET A 37 8.12 9.44 -2.13
CA MET A 37 9.29 10.34 -1.99
C MET A 37 8.92 11.70 -1.40
N CYS A 38 7.72 12.20 -1.72
CA CYS A 38 7.20 13.45 -1.14
C CYS A 38 6.53 13.23 0.23
N GLU A 39 6.59 12.02 0.79
CA GLU A 39 6.00 11.64 2.08
C GLU A 39 4.50 11.98 2.19
N LEU A 40 3.77 11.95 1.07
CA LEU A 40 2.39 12.38 1.05
C LEU A 40 1.50 11.39 1.80
N SER A 41 0.64 11.90 2.67
CA SER A 41 -0.42 11.10 3.25
C SER A 41 -1.41 10.65 2.17
N THR A 42 -2.24 9.63 2.45
CA THR A 42 -3.30 9.22 1.52
C THR A 42 -4.23 10.39 1.18
N ARG A 43 -4.56 11.23 2.17
CA ARG A 43 -5.44 12.38 1.96
C ARG A 43 -4.78 13.40 1.04
N ASP A 44 -3.53 13.74 1.32
CA ASP A 44 -2.82 14.76 0.56
C ASP A 44 -2.54 14.27 -0.87
N SER A 45 -2.34 12.97 -1.05
CA SER A 45 -2.25 12.36 -2.39
C SER A 45 -3.53 12.55 -3.19
N VAL A 46 -4.69 12.24 -2.60
CA VAL A 46 -5.99 12.44 -3.26
C VAL A 46 -6.16 13.91 -3.65
N PHE A 47 -5.92 14.82 -2.71
CA PHE A 47 -6.06 16.25 -2.94
C PHE A 47 -5.14 16.78 -4.07
N ASN A 48 -3.86 16.40 -4.04
CA ASN A 48 -2.90 16.82 -5.07
C ASN A 48 -3.25 16.24 -6.45
N LEU A 49 -3.71 14.99 -6.50
CA LEU A 49 -4.09 14.33 -7.76
C LEU A 49 -5.35 14.93 -8.36
N GLU A 50 -6.38 15.17 -7.54
CA GLU A 50 -7.61 15.85 -7.95
C GLU A 50 -7.31 17.24 -8.52
N GLY A 51 -6.53 18.06 -7.79
CA GLY A 51 -6.16 19.40 -8.26
C GLY A 51 -5.32 19.38 -9.55
N THR A 52 -4.44 18.39 -9.70
CA THR A 52 -3.64 18.24 -10.93
C THR A 52 -4.51 17.87 -12.12
N ILE A 53 -5.49 16.99 -11.94
CA ILE A 53 -6.38 16.53 -13.02
C ILE A 53 -7.35 17.62 -13.44
N ASP A 54 -7.89 18.35 -12.47
CA ASP A 54 -8.73 19.52 -12.72
C ASP A 54 -7.95 20.60 -13.50
N ALA A 55 -6.71 20.90 -13.10
CA ALA A 55 -5.85 21.84 -13.81
C ALA A 55 -5.49 21.40 -15.25
N LEU A 56 -5.49 20.09 -15.51
CA LEU A 56 -5.28 19.53 -16.85
C LEU A 56 -6.58 19.46 -17.68
N GLY A 57 -7.74 19.86 -17.13
CA GLY A 57 -9.04 19.80 -17.79
C GLY A 57 -9.55 18.37 -18.01
N CYS A 58 -9.02 17.41 -17.25
CA CYS A 58 -9.42 16.01 -17.33
C CYS A 58 -10.62 15.75 -16.42
N ASN A 59 -11.51 14.83 -16.82
CA ASN A 59 -12.62 14.42 -15.95
C ASN A 59 -12.10 13.54 -14.80
N ILE A 60 -12.32 13.97 -13.56
CA ILE A 60 -11.92 13.27 -12.33
C ILE A 60 -12.57 11.87 -12.24
N ASP A 61 -13.81 11.72 -12.71
CA ASP A 61 -14.55 10.46 -12.64
C ASP A 61 -13.95 9.34 -13.49
N GLU A 62 -13.09 9.70 -14.45
CA GLU A 62 -12.35 8.74 -15.27
C GLU A 62 -11.23 8.04 -14.50
N PHE A 63 -10.81 8.56 -13.34
CA PHE A 63 -9.68 8.05 -12.59
C PHE A 63 -10.10 7.45 -11.25
N PRO A 64 -9.48 6.35 -10.80
CA PRO A 64 -9.77 5.74 -9.51
C PRO A 64 -9.10 6.49 -8.34
N ILE A 65 -9.42 7.78 -8.12
CA ILE A 65 -8.78 8.66 -7.12
C ILE A 65 -9.59 8.68 -5.83
N SER A 66 -9.80 7.50 -5.26
CA SER A 66 -10.36 7.38 -3.92
C SER A 66 -9.26 7.05 -2.92
N LYS A 67 -9.46 7.39 -1.64
CA LYS A 67 -8.52 7.02 -0.56
C LYS A 67 -8.20 5.52 -0.58
N SER A 68 -9.20 4.67 -0.76
CA SER A 68 -9.03 3.22 -0.80
C SER A 68 -8.26 2.77 -2.04
N SER A 69 -8.53 3.36 -3.21
CA SER A 69 -7.76 3.08 -4.44
C SER A 69 -6.29 3.44 -4.29
N ILE A 70 -5.97 4.64 -3.80
CA ILE A 70 -4.57 5.08 -3.59
C ILE A 70 -3.87 4.16 -2.59
N GLN A 71 -4.53 3.81 -1.47
CA GLN A 71 -3.96 2.87 -0.50
C GLN A 71 -3.70 1.49 -1.10
N ARG A 72 -4.64 0.96 -1.89
CA ARG A 72 -4.50 -0.33 -2.57
C ARG A 72 -3.31 -0.31 -3.52
N ILE A 73 -3.24 0.69 -4.39
CA ILE A 73 -2.17 0.85 -5.39
C ILE A 73 -0.80 0.95 -4.73
N ARG A 74 -0.67 1.75 -3.66
CA ARG A 74 0.59 1.82 -2.90
C ARG A 74 0.97 0.47 -2.29
N ARG A 75 0.01 -0.24 -1.67
CA ARG A 75 0.26 -1.55 -1.07
C ARG A 75 0.70 -2.59 -2.10
N GLU A 76 0.07 -2.60 -3.26
CA GLU A 76 0.45 -3.48 -4.38
C GLU A 76 1.87 -3.21 -4.85
N LYS A 77 2.23 -1.93 -5.05
CA LYS A 77 3.59 -1.56 -5.47
C LYS A 77 4.65 -1.82 -4.40
N LEU A 78 4.33 -1.65 -3.13
CA LEU A 78 5.22 -2.03 -2.02
C LEU A 78 5.43 -3.54 -1.97
N LYS A 79 4.38 -4.33 -2.20
CA LYS A 79 4.48 -5.80 -2.27
C LYS A 79 5.36 -6.24 -3.45
N GLU A 80 5.11 -5.69 -4.64
CA GLU A 80 5.92 -5.93 -5.84
C GLU A 80 7.39 -5.57 -5.61
N ARG A 81 7.67 -4.42 -4.97
CA ARG A 81 9.03 -4.02 -4.60
C ARG A 81 9.70 -5.01 -3.64
N ALA A 82 8.99 -5.47 -2.62
CA ALA A 82 9.52 -6.44 -1.66
C ALA A 82 9.83 -7.80 -2.33
N GLU A 83 8.97 -8.25 -3.25
CA GLU A 83 9.19 -9.46 -4.05
C GLU A 83 10.42 -9.31 -4.96
N ASN A 84 10.57 -8.16 -5.64
CA ASN A 84 11.74 -7.88 -6.48
C ASN A 84 13.05 -7.87 -5.68
N ILE A 85 13.05 -7.28 -4.48
CA ILE A 85 14.22 -7.31 -3.58
C ILE A 85 14.59 -8.75 -3.21
N LYS A 86 13.58 -9.57 -2.88
CA LYS A 86 13.78 -10.97 -2.52
C LYS A 86 14.36 -11.79 -3.69
N ILE A 87 13.86 -11.57 -4.91
CA ILE A 87 14.36 -12.23 -6.12
C ILE A 87 15.80 -11.80 -6.42
N ASP A 88 16.11 -10.50 -6.36
CA ASP A 88 17.48 -9.98 -6.58
C ASP A 88 18.49 -10.56 -5.58
N PHE A 89 18.06 -10.75 -4.33
CA PHE A 89 18.88 -11.37 -3.30
C PHE A 89 19.13 -12.87 -3.57
N GLN A 90 18.10 -13.64 -3.91
CA GLN A 90 18.19 -15.09 -4.16
C GLN A 90 18.93 -15.47 -5.45
N TYR A 91 19.02 -14.58 -6.44
CA TYR A 91 19.72 -14.86 -7.70
C TYR A 91 21.24 -15.05 -7.53
N LYS A 92 21.78 -14.77 -6.34
CA LYS A 92 23.15 -15.07 -5.96
C LYS A 92 23.12 -16.40 -5.20
N VAL A 93 23.73 -17.46 -5.73
CA VAL A 93 23.82 -18.74 -5.00
C VAL A 93 24.64 -18.50 -3.74
N LEU A 94 23.97 -18.51 -2.58
CA LEU A 94 24.60 -18.28 -1.28
C LEU A 94 24.92 -19.65 -0.67
N ASP A 95 26.19 -20.07 -0.68
CA ASP A 95 26.61 -21.31 0.00
C ASP A 95 26.47 -21.19 1.53
N VAL A 96 26.65 -19.98 2.07
CA VAL A 96 26.52 -19.69 3.50
C VAL A 96 25.92 -18.30 3.66
N VAL A 97 24.92 -18.17 4.54
CA VAL A 97 24.34 -16.89 4.97
C VAL A 97 24.48 -16.74 6.48
N ILE A 98 24.74 -15.53 6.94
CA ILE A 98 24.76 -15.20 8.38
C ILE A 98 23.50 -14.42 8.69
N LEU A 99 22.69 -14.95 9.60
CA LEU A 99 21.51 -14.27 10.13
C LEU A 99 21.87 -13.52 11.41
N HIS A 100 21.52 -12.24 11.43
CA HIS A 100 21.61 -11.35 12.59
C HIS A 100 20.19 -10.97 13.00
N TRP A 101 19.90 -10.99 14.30
CA TRP A 101 18.63 -10.55 14.82
C TRP A 101 18.80 -9.92 16.20
N ASP A 102 17.92 -8.98 16.50
CA ASP A 102 17.84 -8.32 17.80
C ASP A 102 16.40 -7.85 18.03
N ASP A 103 15.94 -7.84 19.27
CA ASP A 103 14.60 -7.34 19.59
C ASP A 103 14.59 -5.81 19.71
N LYS A 104 13.47 -5.20 19.29
CA LYS A 104 13.29 -3.76 19.34
C LYS A 104 11.87 -3.39 19.68
N LEU A 105 11.70 -2.53 20.68
CA LEU A 105 10.41 -1.93 21.00
C LEU A 105 10.10 -0.78 20.01
N LEU A 106 9.07 -0.97 19.18
CA LEU A 106 8.58 0.05 18.24
C LEU A 106 7.20 0.56 18.66
N PRO A 107 6.79 1.77 18.23
CA PRO A 107 5.42 2.23 18.38
C PRO A 107 4.46 1.23 17.73
N ALA A 108 3.42 0.82 18.46
CA ALA A 108 2.46 -0.13 17.89
C ALA A 108 1.54 0.58 16.89
N LEU A 109 1.18 -0.13 15.83
CA LEU A 109 0.21 0.35 14.84
C LEU A 109 -1.24 0.41 15.37
N SER A 110 -1.48 -0.12 16.58
CA SER A 110 -2.80 -0.21 17.19
C SER A 110 -2.99 0.92 18.21
N ALA A 111 -4.13 1.59 18.19
CA ALA A 111 -4.47 2.60 19.21
C ALA A 111 -4.55 2.06 20.66
N ARG A 112 -4.62 0.74 20.85
CA ARG A 112 -4.75 0.09 22.17
C ARG A 112 -3.43 -0.16 22.89
N LYS A 113 -2.30 -0.12 22.18
CA LYS A 113 -0.97 -0.37 22.75
C LYS A 113 -0.04 0.75 22.29
N SER A 114 0.79 1.28 23.18
CA SER A 114 1.74 2.34 22.81
C SER A 114 2.99 1.78 22.13
N ARG A 115 3.42 0.58 22.53
CA ARG A 115 4.59 -0.12 21.98
C ARG A 115 4.30 -1.59 21.71
N GLU A 116 5.01 -2.13 20.72
CA GLU A 116 5.06 -3.55 20.43
C GLU A 116 6.49 -3.97 20.15
N GLU A 117 6.81 -5.20 20.53
CA GLU A 117 8.11 -5.77 20.27
C GLU A 117 8.17 -6.28 18.83
N ARG A 118 9.20 -5.84 18.13
CA ARG A 118 9.48 -6.14 16.74
C ARG A 118 10.89 -6.69 16.66
N PHE A 119 11.04 -7.76 15.90
CA PHE A 119 12.28 -8.53 15.89
C PHE A 119 12.86 -8.50 14.48
N PRO A 120 13.61 -7.45 14.11
CA PRO A 120 14.28 -7.38 12.82
C PRO A 120 15.25 -8.55 12.63
N ILE A 121 15.09 -9.26 11.53
CA ILE A 121 15.99 -10.31 11.09
C ILE A 121 16.67 -9.83 9.81
N VAL A 122 17.99 -9.77 9.86
CA VAL A 122 18.87 -9.32 8.78
C VAL A 122 19.73 -10.49 8.35
N THR A 123 19.88 -10.70 7.06
CA THR A 123 20.86 -11.64 6.51
C THR A 123 22.05 -10.85 5.95
N SER A 124 23.25 -11.42 6.08
CA SER A 124 24.46 -10.88 5.50
C SER A 124 25.19 -11.94 4.67
N TYR A 125 25.71 -11.51 3.52
CA TYR A 125 26.54 -12.32 2.63
C TYR A 125 27.60 -11.43 1.95
N GLY A 126 28.88 -11.78 2.12
CA GLY A 126 29.98 -10.96 1.66
C GLY A 126 29.89 -9.55 2.26
N LEU A 127 29.77 -8.54 1.40
CA LEU A 127 29.59 -7.12 1.80
C LEU A 127 28.14 -6.63 1.66
N LYS A 128 27.17 -7.54 1.53
CA LYS A 128 25.75 -7.20 1.39
C LYS A 128 24.98 -7.58 2.66
N GLU A 129 24.08 -6.70 3.05
CA GLU A 129 23.12 -6.93 4.12
C GLU A 129 21.70 -6.73 3.58
N GLN A 130 20.76 -7.55 4.05
CA GLN A 130 19.37 -7.48 3.63
C GLN A 130 18.44 -7.75 4.82
N LEU A 131 17.50 -6.84 5.07
CA LEU A 131 16.42 -7.07 6.02
C LEU A 131 15.41 -8.06 5.39
N ILE A 132 15.18 -9.19 6.06
CA ILE A 132 14.33 -10.26 5.53
C ILE A 132 12.95 -10.32 6.19
N ALA A 133 12.86 -9.93 7.47
CA ALA A 133 11.60 -9.90 8.19
C ALA A 133 11.66 -8.96 9.39
N VAL A 134 10.49 -8.44 9.79
CA VAL A 134 10.29 -7.71 11.07
C VAL A 134 9.05 -8.25 11.78
N PRO A 135 9.04 -9.55 12.17
CA PRO A 135 7.93 -10.16 12.88
C PRO A 135 7.60 -9.40 14.16
N LYS A 136 6.31 -9.37 14.47
CA LYS A 136 5.83 -9.01 15.79
C LYS A 136 6.06 -10.20 16.71
N LEU A 137 6.62 -9.94 17.89
CA LEU A 137 6.69 -10.94 18.94
C LEU A 137 5.64 -10.62 20.00
N ASP A 138 4.93 -11.65 20.47
CA ASP A 138 4.01 -11.52 21.61
C ASP A 138 4.78 -11.49 22.94
N ASN A 139 5.93 -12.16 22.99
CA ASN A 139 6.91 -12.13 24.06
C ASN A 139 8.31 -12.40 23.46
N SER A 140 9.36 -12.04 24.20
CA SER A 140 10.75 -12.11 23.75
C SER A 140 11.44 -13.44 24.07
N THR A 141 10.71 -14.52 24.34
CA THR A 141 11.41 -15.76 24.75
C THR A 141 12.20 -16.34 23.58
N GLY A 142 13.29 -17.05 23.91
CA GLY A 142 14.16 -17.66 22.91
C GLY A 142 13.43 -18.62 21.96
N LYS A 143 12.31 -19.22 22.39
CA LYS A 143 11.49 -20.10 21.54
C LYS A 143 10.78 -19.31 20.44
N GLU A 144 10.07 -18.24 20.79
CA GLU A 144 9.38 -17.37 19.86
C GLU A 144 10.36 -16.69 18.89
N GLN A 145 11.53 -16.27 19.40
CA GLN A 145 12.62 -15.76 18.58
C GLN A 145 13.13 -16.81 17.58
N ALA A 146 13.48 -18.02 18.03
CA ALA A 146 13.95 -19.10 17.15
C ALA A 146 12.91 -19.47 16.08
N GLN A 147 11.63 -19.52 16.45
CA GLN A 147 10.52 -19.79 15.53
C GLN A 147 10.37 -18.68 14.48
N ALA A 148 10.55 -17.41 14.87
CA ALA A 148 10.52 -16.28 13.96
C ALA A 148 11.67 -16.33 12.95
N VAL A 149 12.89 -16.65 13.39
CA VAL A 149 14.07 -16.85 12.52
C VAL A 149 13.83 -18.00 11.54
N TRP A 150 13.39 -19.15 12.04
CA TRP A 150 13.10 -20.34 11.21
C TRP A 150 12.03 -20.05 10.14
N LYS A 151 10.97 -19.34 10.50
CA LYS A 151 9.92 -18.97 9.54
C LYS A 151 10.44 -18.00 8.47
N ALA A 152 11.30 -17.05 8.86
CA ALA A 152 11.91 -16.11 7.92
C ALA A 152 12.87 -16.82 6.95
N SER A 153 13.65 -17.79 7.43
CA SER A 153 14.56 -18.56 6.57
C SER A 153 13.80 -19.41 5.56
N LEU A 154 12.71 -20.06 5.96
CA LEU A 154 11.85 -20.81 5.05
C LEU A 154 11.19 -19.92 3.99
N ASP A 155 10.68 -18.75 4.38
CA ASP A 155 10.08 -17.80 3.44
C ASP A 155 11.12 -17.35 2.40
N TRP A 156 12.34 -17.06 2.84
CA TRP A 156 13.44 -16.62 1.99
C TRP A 156 14.21 -17.75 1.30
N LYS A 157 13.78 -19.01 1.48
CA LYS A 157 14.36 -20.19 0.82
C LYS A 157 15.89 -20.29 0.96
N PHE A 158 16.40 -19.98 2.15
CA PHE A 158 17.76 -20.36 2.52
C PHE A 158 17.88 -21.87 2.68
#